data_AF-A0A3D6BS04-F1
#
_entry.id   AF-A0A3D6BS04-F1
#
_cell.length_a   1.000
_cell.length_b   1.000
_cell.length_c   1.000
_cell.angle_alpha   90.00
_cell.angle_beta   90.00
_cell.angle_gamma   90.00
#
_symmetry.space_group_name_H-M   'P 1'
#
loop_
_entity.id
_entity.type
_entity.pdbx_description
1 polymer ?
#
loop_
_entity_poly.entity_id
_entity_poly.type
_entity_poly.pdbx_seq_one_letter_code
_entity_poly.pdbx_strand_id
1 'polypeptide(L)'
;MKFNASDLNPELFLKRANKEAEEIFSKESTRRNRTKAEILETVLYGHAAEVYLIEYHNFKDDERKYKDVFDTEGNSIEVKVTEGEYYVKHVLDRAIEDKKQSWRKFSDILYIFIGNKTTADYHLHGIYKWNGEKFVLQMTESMV
;
A
#
# COMPACT_ATOMS: atom_id res chain seq x y z
N MET A 1 -13.51 -1.62 4.38
CA MET A 1 -13.32 -2.58 3.29
C MET A 1 -12.63 -3.80 3.88
N LYS A 2 -13.15 -5.02 3.65
CA LYS A 2 -12.56 -6.27 4.14
C LYS A 2 -12.44 -7.28 3.00
N PHE A 3 -11.36 -8.05 2.99
CA PHE A 3 -11.13 -9.09 1.99
C PHE A 3 -10.13 -10.13 2.48
N ASN A 4 -10.10 -11.30 1.85
CA ASN A 4 -9.02 -12.25 1.98
C ASN A 4 -8.15 -12.19 0.72
N ALA A 5 -6.83 -12.08 0.85
CA ALA A 5 -5.94 -11.99 -0.30
C ALA A 5 -5.97 -13.26 -1.20
N SER A 6 -6.47 -14.38 -0.68
CA SER A 6 -6.68 -15.61 -1.46
C SER A 6 -7.82 -15.48 -2.48
N ASP A 7 -8.70 -14.49 -2.33
CA ASP A 7 -9.83 -14.23 -3.25
C ASP A 7 -9.43 -13.32 -4.42
N LEU A 8 -8.20 -12.79 -4.43
CA LEU A 8 -7.69 -11.92 -5.49
C LEU A 8 -7.33 -12.72 -6.74
N ASN A 9 -7.34 -12.08 -7.91
CA ASN A 9 -6.86 -12.73 -9.12
C ASN A 9 -5.35 -13.06 -8.99
N PRO A 10 -4.98 -14.36 -8.94
CA PRO A 10 -3.60 -14.75 -8.66
C PRO A 10 -2.65 -14.36 -9.80
N GLU A 11 -3.12 -14.32 -11.05
CA GLU A 11 -2.29 -13.95 -12.19
C GLU A 11 -1.92 -12.45 -12.12
N LEU A 12 -2.91 -11.59 -11.91
CA LEU A 12 -2.68 -10.15 -11.77
C LEU A 12 -1.77 -9.86 -10.57
N PHE A 13 -2.10 -10.48 -9.42
CA PHE A 13 -1.39 -10.26 -8.17
C PHE A 13 0.08 -10.68 -8.26
N LEU A 14 0.36 -11.90 -8.72
CA LEU A 14 1.74 -12.40 -8.86
C LEU A 14 2.51 -11.63 -9.93
N LYS A 15 1.88 -11.29 -11.07
CA LYS A 15 2.55 -10.54 -12.14
C LYS A 15 3.00 -9.16 -11.66
N ARG A 16 2.14 -8.43 -10.94
CA ARG A 16 2.48 -7.13 -10.35
C ARG A 16 3.60 -7.27 -9.32
N ALA A 17 3.46 -8.20 -8.38
CA ALA A 17 4.45 -8.38 -7.32
C ALA A 17 5.82 -8.78 -7.85
N ASN A 18 5.89 -9.66 -8.86
CA ASN A 18 7.17 -10.03 -9.48
C ASN A 18 7.84 -8.86 -10.20
N LYS A 19 7.06 -8.02 -10.88
CA LYS A 19 7.59 -6.83 -11.57
C LYS A 19 8.27 -5.88 -10.58
N GLU A 20 7.58 -5.52 -9.49
CA GLU A 20 8.15 -4.64 -8.47
C GLU A 20 9.32 -5.29 -7.72
N ALA A 21 9.20 -6.58 -7.37
CA ALA A 21 10.28 -7.30 -6.71
C ALA A 21 11.57 -7.32 -7.55
N GLU A 22 11.46 -7.48 -8.88
CA GLU A 22 12.59 -7.40 -9.80
C GLU A 22 13.21 -6.00 -9.80
N GLU A 23 12.40 -4.93 -9.85
CA GLU A 23 12.89 -3.56 -9.80
C GLU A 23 13.64 -3.26 -8.49
N ILE A 24 13.12 -3.72 -7.35
CA ILE A 24 13.77 -3.56 -6.04
C ILE A 24 15.06 -4.38 -5.97
N PHE A 25 15.05 -5.62 -6.48
CA PHE A 25 16.20 -6.52 -6.44
C PHE A 25 17.34 -6.07 -7.38
N SER A 26 17.00 -5.43 -8.50
CA SER A 26 17.97 -4.96 -9.50
C SER A 26 18.90 -3.84 -9.01
N LYS A 27 18.57 -3.16 -7.91
CA LYS A 27 19.33 -2.03 -7.37
C LYS A 27 19.83 -2.34 -5.96
N GLU A 28 21.14 -2.27 -5.76
CA GLU A 28 21.75 -2.59 -4.46
C GLU A 28 21.24 -1.70 -3.31
N SER A 29 21.02 -0.41 -3.56
CA SER A 29 20.51 0.52 -2.54
C SER A 29 19.11 0.18 -2.04
N THR A 30 18.26 -0.39 -2.90
CA THR A 30 16.91 -0.84 -2.53
C THR A 30 16.93 -2.29 -2.07
N ARG A 31 17.68 -3.19 -2.71
CA ARG A 31 17.80 -4.60 -2.30
C ARG A 31 18.39 -4.73 -0.90
N ARG A 32 19.47 -3.98 -0.64
CA ARG A 32 20.34 -4.15 0.54
C ARG A 32 20.80 -5.61 0.61
N ASN A 33 20.61 -6.27 1.76
CA ASN A 33 20.99 -7.66 1.99
C ASN A 33 19.84 -8.66 1.78
N ARG A 34 18.69 -8.22 1.24
CA ARG A 34 17.52 -9.08 1.04
C ARG A 34 17.63 -9.91 -0.22
N THR A 35 17.24 -11.17 -0.12
CA THR A 35 17.01 -12.07 -1.25
C THR A 35 15.79 -11.62 -2.06
N LYS A 36 15.70 -12.09 -3.31
CA LYS A 36 14.53 -11.83 -4.15
C LYS A 36 13.24 -12.40 -3.53
N ALA A 37 13.33 -13.54 -2.83
CA ALA A 37 12.19 -14.16 -2.16
C ALA A 37 11.66 -13.29 -1.01
N GLU A 38 12.54 -12.77 -0.14
CA GLU A 38 12.14 -11.86 0.96
C GLU A 38 11.53 -10.55 0.44
N ILE A 39 12.06 -10.03 -0.67
CA ILE A 39 11.49 -8.85 -1.33
C ILE A 39 10.11 -9.19 -1.89
N LEU A 40 9.98 -10.30 -2.61
CA LEU A 40 8.70 -10.72 -3.19
C LEU A 40 7.63 -10.92 -2.12
N GLU A 41 7.96 -11.57 -1.00
CA GLU A 41 7.05 -11.75 0.13
C GLU A 41 6.57 -10.40 0.69
N THR A 42 7.50 -9.44 0.87
CA THR A 42 7.16 -8.09 1.34
C THR A 42 6.26 -7.36 0.36
N VAL A 43 6.56 -7.45 -0.95
CA VAL A 43 5.77 -6.82 -2.01
C VAL A 43 4.39 -7.44 -2.09
N LEU A 44 4.27 -8.77 -2.05
CA LEU A 44 2.97 -9.46 -2.03
C LEU A 44 2.10 -8.98 -0.87
N TYR A 45 2.67 -8.85 0.32
CA TYR A 45 1.94 -8.38 1.50
C TYR A 45 1.38 -6.95 1.31
N GLY A 46 2.14 -6.05 0.69
CA GLY A 46 1.67 -4.69 0.37
C GLY A 46 0.64 -4.66 -0.76
N HIS A 47 0.96 -5.32 -1.87
CA HIS A 47 0.15 -5.34 -3.10
C HIS A 47 -1.23 -5.95 -2.92
N ALA A 48 -1.45 -6.81 -1.93
CA ALA A 48 -2.78 -7.38 -1.67
C ALA A 48 -3.86 -6.29 -1.58
N ALA A 49 -3.57 -5.19 -0.87
CA ALA A 49 -4.50 -4.07 -0.74
C ALA A 49 -4.68 -3.28 -2.05
N GLU A 50 -3.63 -3.05 -2.82
CA GLU A 50 -3.71 -2.36 -4.11
C GLU A 50 -4.52 -3.15 -5.14
N VAL A 51 -4.25 -4.45 -5.26
CA VAL A 51 -4.96 -5.34 -6.18
C VAL A 51 -6.44 -5.42 -5.81
N TYR A 52 -6.75 -5.51 -4.52
CA TYR A 52 -8.12 -5.45 -4.04
C TYR A 52 -8.83 -4.15 -4.45
N LEU A 53 -8.17 -2.99 -4.31
CA LEU A 53 -8.73 -1.71 -4.72
C LEU A 53 -8.98 -1.64 -6.23
N ILE A 54 -8.06 -2.18 -7.03
CA ILE A 54 -8.19 -2.23 -8.50
C ILE A 54 -9.35 -3.14 -8.91
N GLU A 55 -9.39 -4.36 -8.39
CA GLU A 55 -10.36 -5.38 -8.80
C GLU A 55 -11.79 -5.08 -8.34
N TYR A 56 -11.95 -4.59 -7.11
CA TYR A 56 -13.27 -4.49 -6.47
C TYR A 56 -13.77 -3.06 -6.29
N HIS A 57 -12.90 -2.05 -6.39
CA HIS A 57 -13.26 -0.64 -6.16
C HIS A 57 -13.02 0.27 -7.37
N ASN A 58 -12.67 -0.30 -8.53
CA ASN A 58 -12.39 0.43 -9.78
C ASN A 58 -11.23 1.43 -9.68
N PHE A 59 -10.30 1.20 -8.75
CA PHE A 59 -9.05 1.96 -8.73
C PHE A 59 -8.23 1.56 -9.96
N LYS A 60 -7.30 2.43 -10.34
CA LYS A 60 -6.43 2.21 -11.50
C LYS A 60 -4.99 2.15 -11.05
N ASP A 61 -4.20 1.37 -11.77
CA ASP A 61 -2.76 1.35 -11.56
C ASP A 61 -2.15 2.73 -11.83
N ASP A 62 -1.17 3.13 -11.01
CA ASP A 62 -0.39 4.34 -11.25
C ASP A 62 0.95 3.97 -11.90
N GLU A 63 1.03 4.11 -13.22
CA GLU A 63 2.24 3.75 -13.98
C GLU A 63 3.46 4.62 -13.67
N ARG A 64 3.31 5.68 -12.87
CA ARG A 64 4.44 6.50 -12.43
C ARG A 64 5.28 5.72 -11.44
N LYS A 65 6.60 5.83 -11.59
CA LYS A 65 7.55 5.10 -10.75
C LYS A 65 7.34 5.38 -9.26
N TYR A 66 7.29 4.32 -8.45
CA TYR A 66 7.10 4.37 -7.00
C TYR A 66 5.78 5.00 -6.56
N LYS A 67 4.71 4.75 -7.32
CA LYS A 67 3.35 5.11 -6.97
C LYS A 67 2.47 3.87 -6.96
N ASP A 68 1.42 3.93 -6.16
CA ASP A 68 0.57 2.79 -5.91
C ASP A 68 -0.62 2.82 -6.89
N VAL A 69 -1.67 3.59 -6.59
CA VAL A 69 -2.91 3.58 -7.40
C VAL A 69 -3.55 4.96 -7.53
N PHE A 70 -4.45 5.09 -8.50
CA PHE A 70 -5.41 6.19 -8.62
C PHE A 70 -6.80 5.76 -8.18
N ASP A 71 -7.51 6.62 -7.45
CA ASP A 71 -8.93 6.42 -7.17
C ASP A 71 -9.82 6.72 -8.40
N THR A 72 -11.13 6.58 -8.24
CA THR A 72 -12.12 6.81 -9.31
C THR A 72 -12.25 8.26 -9.75
N GLU A 73 -11.77 9.21 -8.94
CA GLU A 73 -11.72 10.64 -9.25
C GLU A 73 -10.39 11.04 -9.91
N GLY A 74 -9.44 10.11 -10.02
CA GLY A 74 -8.10 10.35 -10.58
C GLY A 74 -7.11 10.92 -9.57
N ASN A 75 -7.42 10.92 -8.27
CA ASN A 75 -6.46 11.28 -7.24
C ASN A 75 -5.46 10.14 -7.05
N SER A 76 -4.17 10.48 -6.99
CA SER A 76 -3.14 9.51 -6.60
C SER A 76 -3.35 9.13 -5.14
N ILE A 77 -3.22 7.86 -4.81
CA ILE A 77 -3.40 7.32 -3.46
C ILE A 77 -2.14 6.57 -3.07
N GLU A 78 -1.66 6.80 -1.85
CA GLU A 78 -0.67 5.93 -1.24
C GLU A 78 -1.39 4.84 -0.44
N VAL A 79 -0.96 3.60 -0.57
CA VAL A 79 -1.45 2.45 0.17
C VAL A 79 -0.33 1.93 1.08
N LYS A 80 -0.69 1.67 2.34
CA LYS A 80 0.21 1.04 3.30
C LYS A 80 -0.51 -0.09 4.00
N VAL A 81 0.20 -1.19 4.19
CA VAL A 81 -0.28 -2.36 4.93
C VAL A 81 0.60 -2.53 6.17
N THR A 82 -0.03 -2.82 7.30
CA THR A 82 0.68 -3.22 8.53
C THR A 82 -0.02 -4.39 9.22
N GLU A 83 0.67 -5.09 10.13
CA GLU A 83 0.15 -6.32 10.74
C GLU A 83 -0.81 -6.09 11.90
N GLY A 84 -0.91 -4.86 12.39
CA GLY A 84 -1.85 -4.53 13.47
C GLY A 84 -1.95 -3.04 13.76
N GLU A 85 -3.05 -2.66 14.43
CA GLU A 85 -3.37 -1.27 14.75
C GLU A 85 -2.26 -0.57 15.55
N TYR A 86 -1.55 -1.32 16.40
CA TYR A 86 -0.45 -0.82 17.21
C TYR A 86 0.73 -0.26 16.39
N TYR A 87 0.85 -0.64 15.11
CA TYR A 87 1.84 -0.06 14.19
C TYR A 87 1.34 1.14 13.40
N VAL A 88 0.03 1.45 13.41
CA VAL A 88 -0.54 2.53 12.59
C VAL A 88 0.12 3.87 12.90
N LYS A 89 0.38 4.16 14.18
CA LYS A 89 1.10 5.39 14.56
C LYS A 89 2.47 5.46 13.88
N HIS A 90 3.22 4.37 13.87
CA HIS A 90 4.54 4.32 13.24
C HIS A 90 4.46 4.48 11.71
N VAL A 91 3.43 3.90 11.07
CA VAL A 91 3.17 4.09 9.64
C VAL A 91 2.88 5.56 9.32
N LEU A 92 2.05 6.22 10.13
CA LEU A 92 1.74 7.65 9.97
C LEU A 92 2.97 8.52 10.16
N ASP A 93 3.78 8.27 11.20
CA ASP A 93 5.02 9.02 11.46
C ASP A 93 5.97 8.95 10.25
N ARG A 94 6.15 7.75 9.67
CA ARG A 94 6.96 7.55 8.46
C ARG A 94 6.36 8.20 7.22
N ALA A 95 5.05 8.12 7.05
CA ALA A 95 4.37 8.77 5.92
C ALA A 95 4.55 10.30 5.98
N ILE A 96 4.54 10.91 7.18
CA ILE A 96 4.82 12.33 7.36
C ILE A 96 6.26 12.66 6.92
N GLU A 97 7.24 11.83 7.28
CA GLU A 97 8.64 12.00 6.86
C GLU A 97 8.81 11.86 5.34
N ASP A 98 8.14 10.88 4.74
CA ASP A 98 8.15 10.68 3.28
C ASP A 98 7.43 11.82 2.55
N LYS A 99 6.35 12.37 3.12
CA LYS A 99 5.63 13.52 2.57
C LYS A 99 6.45 14.80 2.55
N LYS A 100 7.29 15.01 3.57
CA LYS A 100 8.20 16.17 3.65
C LYS A 100 9.31 16.11 2.60
N GLN A 101 9.62 14.94 2.04
CA GLN A 101 10.58 14.77 0.97
C GLN A 101 9.95 15.08 -0.40
N SER A 102 10.00 16.34 -0.82
CA SER A 102 9.34 16.84 -2.05
C SER A 102 9.65 16.03 -3.31
N TRP A 103 10.86 15.48 -3.44
CA TRP A 103 11.27 14.66 -4.58
C TRP A 103 10.47 13.35 -4.71
N ARG A 104 9.91 12.82 -3.62
CA ARG A 104 9.08 11.60 -3.64
C ARG A 104 7.71 11.83 -4.25
N LYS A 105 7.22 13.08 -4.24
CA LYS A 105 5.84 13.42 -4.63
C LYS A 105 4.81 12.51 -3.96
N PHE A 106 5.00 12.23 -2.66
CA PHE A 106 4.12 11.36 -1.87
C PHE A 106 2.68 11.88 -1.93
N SER A 107 1.68 11.00 -1.98
CA SER A 107 0.28 11.41 -2.16
C SER A 107 -0.23 12.27 -0.97
N ASP A 108 -1.25 13.10 -1.20
CA ASP A 108 -2.02 13.74 -0.12
C ASP A 108 -3.03 12.80 0.54
N ILE A 109 -3.31 11.64 -0.06
CA ILE A 109 -4.28 10.67 0.43
C ILE A 109 -3.55 9.35 0.73
N LEU A 110 -3.76 8.82 1.94
CA LEU A 110 -3.12 7.61 2.43
C LEU A 110 -4.18 6.64 2.95
N TYR A 111 -4.19 5.43 2.39
CA TYR A 111 -5.00 4.31 2.87
C TYR A 111 -4.11 3.41 3.72
N ILE A 112 -4.54 3.09 4.93
CA ILE A 112 -3.85 2.11 5.78
C ILE A 112 -4.75 0.90 5.95
N PHE A 113 -4.23 -0.27 5.58
CA PHE A 113 -4.87 -1.57 5.81
C PHE A 113 -4.12 -2.32 6.92
N ILE A 114 -4.88 -3.10 7.70
CA ILE A 114 -4.33 -4.13 8.58
C ILE A 114 -4.43 -5.46 7.85
N GLY A 115 -3.31 -6.17 7.71
CA GLY A 115 -3.23 -7.47 7.04
C GLY A 115 -2.66 -8.56 7.94
N ASN A 116 -3.30 -9.71 7.99
CA ASN A 116 -2.80 -10.89 8.70
C ASN A 116 -2.05 -11.81 7.74
N LYS A 117 -0.74 -11.97 7.93
CA LYS A 117 0.11 -12.82 7.07
C LYS A 117 -0.23 -14.32 7.14
N THR A 118 -0.87 -14.76 8.22
CA THR A 118 -1.21 -16.17 8.44
C THR A 118 -2.54 -16.52 7.77
N THR A 119 -3.58 -15.72 8.02
CA THR A 119 -4.92 -15.99 7.48
C THR A 119 -5.15 -15.37 6.11
N ALA A 120 -4.27 -14.46 5.70
CA ALA A 120 -4.43 -13.61 4.51
C ALA A 120 -5.65 -12.68 4.58
N ASP A 121 -6.23 -12.44 5.76
CA ASP A 121 -7.31 -11.49 5.94
C ASP A 121 -6.80 -10.05 6.06
N TYR A 122 -7.48 -9.13 5.39
CA TYR A 122 -7.17 -7.71 5.38
C TYR A 122 -8.43 -6.90 5.68
N HIS A 123 -8.24 -5.77 6.35
CA HIS A 123 -9.28 -4.76 6.49
C HIS A 123 -8.70 -3.35 6.45
N LEU A 124 -9.48 -2.41 5.94
CA LEU A 124 -9.13 -1.00 5.94
C LEU A 124 -9.18 -0.47 7.36
N HIS A 125 -8.04 -0.01 7.88
CA HIS A 125 -7.99 0.70 9.16
C HIS A 125 -8.58 2.11 9.01
N GLY A 126 -8.12 2.85 8.01
CA GLY A 126 -8.61 4.20 7.77
C GLY A 126 -8.01 4.87 6.55
N ILE A 127 -8.69 5.94 6.13
CA ILE A 127 -8.27 6.83 5.05
C ILE A 127 -7.87 8.16 5.66
N TYR A 128 -6.68 8.62 5.31
CA TYR A 128 -6.07 9.81 5.88
C TYR A 128 -5.77 10.83 4.78
N LYS A 129 -5.94 12.11 5.10
CA LYS A 129 -5.61 13.21 4.21
C LYS A 129 -4.57 14.13 4.83
N TRP A 130 -3.60 14.54 4.02
CA TRP A 130 -2.60 15.53 4.40
C TRP A 130 -3.24 16.91 4.58
N ASN A 131 -2.97 17.56 5.72
CA ASN A 131 -3.51 18.89 6.02
C ASN A 131 -2.46 20.02 5.92
N GLY A 132 -1.28 19.74 5.40
CA GLY A 132 -0.13 20.66 5.40
C GLY A 132 0.95 20.31 6.43
N GLU A 133 0.62 19.53 7.46
CA GLU A 133 1.54 19.18 8.55
C GLU A 133 1.56 17.67 8.87
N LYS A 134 0.40 17.03 8.84
CA LYS A 134 0.24 15.61 9.16
C LYS A 134 -0.92 14.97 8.38
N PHE A 135 -0.95 13.65 8.39
CA PHE A 135 -2.07 12.86 7.91
C PHE A 135 -3.17 12.79 8.97
N VAL A 136 -4.37 13.26 8.64
CA VAL A 136 -5.54 13.30 9.53
C VAL A 136 -6.58 12.32 9.02
N LEU A 137 -7.09 11.47 9.92
CA LEU A 137 -8.12 10.49 9.64
C LEU A 137 -9.38 11.19 9.10
N GLN A 138 -9.87 10.73 7.95
CA GLN A 138 -11.10 11.21 7.32
C GLN A 138 -12.23 10.21 7.52
N MET A 139 -11.92 8.92 7.43
CA MET A 139 -12.91 7.84 7.56
C MET A 139 -12.26 6.61 8.19
N THR A 140 -12.96 5.98 9.13
CA THR A 140 -12.69 4.64 9.63
C THR A 140 -13.76 3.68 9.13
N GLU A 141 -13.44 2.39 9.06
CA GLU A 141 -14.46 1.37 8.91
C GLU A 141 -15.16 1.14 10.26
N SER A 142 -15.97 2.10 10.68
CA SER A 142 -16.84 2.00 11.86
C SER A 142 -18.11 2.83 11.73
N MET A 143 -18.73 2.89 10.54
CA MET A 143 -20.14 3.29 10.34
C MET A 143 -20.64 2.83 8.97
N VAL A 144 -21.06 1.56 8.85
CA VAL A 144 -22.32 1.13 8.18
C VAL A 144 -22.77 -0.15 8.86
#